data_AF-A0A2L0HZZ7-F1
#
_entry.id   AF-A0A2L0HZZ7-F1
#
_cell.length_a   1.000
_cell.length_b   1.000
_cell.length_c   1.000
_cell.angle_alpha   90.00
_cell.angle_beta   90.00
_cell.angle_gamma   90.00
#
_symmetry.space_group_name_H-M   'P 1'
#
loop_
_entity.id
_entity.type
_entity.pdbx_description
1 polymer ?
#
loop_
_entity_poly.entity_id
_entity_poly.type
_entity_poly.pdbx_seq_one_letter_code
_entity_poly.pdbx_strand_id
1 'polypeptide(L)'
;MNGTDINNTNIVELVKKYTDKYNLNPIADFSQYTIFIDDFEKQKLKPQYLDNLLKVLSEDFKQVVLFIDKKSIIHEQNKYLKHGFYEVEIQPFGYKKRYELIKKWVLLESENDENLISDEAYNRIDIFSRQFDSIMKKNIMDSRPIYILSIMQTLENLSHTNGNYSLTSYGQCYHVLITAMLSKAKVGMQELDGVLNFLSYLAYYFYKLKIDSISDEEFSEVLAEYSKLYVPPSNLKDVLIKSGILVSPDKDSLKFSQKYLYYFSCAKHLSDNSKTLQADITYLCENIHNEQNANILIFLVHHLRGTDLLDEILQHATKLLSHVTTFDMSLNATLGYKQIIGDRLLKIALDSDKSPEEQRADLLERKDKMEEELGEFSPIEYSLNSNDINERTLDTSQEFELIQQATSALRSIDVLGQIAKNRHSSIQIQGLQHILSSSYDTGLKVLNFYLSIFNDKEDDLEELLLNVVLENNEDITESEAKELTKEMINNFIFGICFYMIQLISQSTAHSKLIHISSSMCATDGDKKPSAAYLLINLYSQLLVSHKLPKPSIKLIKKEHSNNILVMSLLKSIVANHAYLHNLDFQDKQWIQDFLEIPVANQIKSNTHTLLPMPE
;
A
#
# COMPACT_ATOMS: atom_id res chain seq x y z
N MET A 1 -32.20 -13.62 9.36
CA MET A 1 -32.13 -15.08 9.65
C MET A 1 -30.74 -15.58 9.29
N ASN A 2 -30.31 -16.75 9.80
CA ASN A 2 -29.07 -17.38 9.35
C ASN A 2 -29.38 -18.56 8.42
N GLY A 3 -28.56 -18.79 7.39
CA GLY A 3 -28.75 -19.87 6.43
C GLY A 3 -28.75 -21.25 7.08
N THR A 4 -28.00 -21.44 8.18
CA THR A 4 -27.96 -22.71 8.93
C THR A 4 -29.31 -23.16 9.52
N ASP A 5 -30.26 -22.23 9.66
CA ASP A 5 -31.62 -22.48 10.14
C ASP A 5 -32.57 -22.92 9.00
N ILE A 6 -32.16 -22.77 7.73
CA ILE A 6 -32.95 -23.14 6.56
C ILE A 6 -32.77 -24.64 6.27
N ASN A 7 -33.78 -25.41 6.62
CA ASN A 7 -33.84 -26.86 6.40
C ASN A 7 -34.99 -27.32 5.50
N ASN A 8 -35.91 -26.42 5.16
CA ASN A 8 -37.03 -26.64 4.25
C ASN A 8 -37.31 -25.35 3.45
N THR A 9 -38.17 -25.42 2.44
CA THR A 9 -38.49 -24.28 1.57
C THR A 9 -39.58 -23.35 2.13
N ASN A 10 -40.16 -23.66 3.28
CA ASN A 10 -41.22 -22.89 3.92
C ASN A 10 -40.63 -21.80 4.83
N ILE A 11 -40.10 -20.75 4.22
CA ILE A 11 -39.51 -19.59 4.91
C ILE A 11 -40.55 -18.93 5.83
N VAL A 12 -41.82 -18.86 5.43
CA VAL A 12 -42.90 -18.26 6.21
C VAL A 12 -43.06 -18.93 7.58
N GLU A 13 -43.01 -20.26 7.64
CA GLU A 13 -43.07 -20.99 8.91
C GLU A 13 -41.84 -20.71 9.80
N LEU A 14 -40.65 -20.59 9.18
CA LEU A 14 -39.43 -20.26 9.90
C LEU A 14 -39.51 -18.84 10.49
N VAL A 15 -40.01 -17.87 9.74
CA VAL A 15 -40.22 -16.50 10.22
C VAL A 15 -41.25 -16.47 11.34
N LYS A 16 -42.35 -17.23 11.23
CA LYS A 16 -43.34 -17.37 12.31
C LYS A 16 -42.73 -17.90 13.61
N LYS A 17 -41.83 -18.89 13.52
CA LYS A 17 -41.08 -19.38 14.71
C LYS A 17 -40.23 -18.29 15.35
N TYR A 18 -39.64 -17.39 14.57
CA TYR A 18 -38.90 -16.24 15.10
C TYR A 18 -39.81 -15.18 15.71
N THR A 19 -40.97 -14.88 15.09
CA THR A 19 -41.94 -13.94 15.67
C THR A 19 -42.43 -14.45 17.02
N ASP A 20 -42.71 -15.75 17.13
CA ASP A 20 -43.11 -16.38 18.39
C ASP A 20 -41.97 -16.35 19.41
N LYS A 21 -40.73 -16.69 19.00
CA LYS A 21 -39.55 -16.72 19.88
C LYS A 21 -39.22 -15.36 20.49
N TYR A 22 -39.41 -14.28 19.72
CA TYR A 22 -39.07 -12.91 20.14
C TYR A 22 -40.29 -12.08 20.56
N ASN A 23 -41.48 -12.69 20.71
CA ASN A 23 -42.74 -12.02 21.05
C ASN A 23 -43.06 -10.82 20.13
N LEU A 24 -42.85 -10.99 18.83
CA LEU A 24 -43.18 -10.00 17.81
C LEU A 24 -44.62 -10.17 17.33
N ASN A 25 -45.23 -9.08 16.87
CA ASN A 25 -46.56 -9.16 16.27
C ASN A 25 -46.55 -10.11 15.05
N PRO A 26 -47.60 -10.94 14.89
CA PRO A 26 -47.67 -11.87 13.77
C PRO A 26 -47.74 -11.10 12.44
N ILE A 27 -46.92 -11.53 11.48
CA ILE A 27 -46.87 -10.94 10.15
C ILE A 27 -48.03 -11.52 9.33
N ALA A 28 -48.97 -10.66 8.94
CA ALA A 28 -50.14 -11.03 8.14
C ALA A 28 -49.84 -11.07 6.64
N ASP A 29 -48.97 -10.18 6.18
CA ASP A 29 -48.60 -10.01 4.77
C ASP A 29 -47.08 -9.83 4.65
N PHE A 30 -46.40 -10.85 4.12
CA PHE A 30 -44.94 -10.86 3.98
C PHE A 30 -44.46 -9.94 2.84
N SER A 31 -45.34 -9.58 1.90
CA SER A 31 -44.99 -8.77 0.71
C SER A 31 -44.60 -7.33 1.04
N GLN A 32 -44.76 -6.91 2.29
CA GLN A 32 -44.36 -5.59 2.81
C GLN A 32 -42.99 -5.59 3.49
N TYR A 33 -42.40 -6.76 3.70
CA TYR A 33 -41.19 -6.92 4.50
C TYR A 33 -39.96 -7.20 3.64
N THR A 34 -38.82 -6.66 4.07
CA THR A 34 -37.50 -7.01 3.55
C THR A 34 -36.89 -8.10 4.44
N ILE A 35 -36.40 -9.18 3.84
CA ILE A 35 -35.73 -10.27 4.56
C ILE A 35 -34.23 -10.23 4.31
N PHE A 36 -33.47 -10.30 5.41
CA PHE A 36 -32.01 -10.45 5.38
C PHE A 36 -31.65 -11.87 5.82
N ILE A 37 -30.91 -12.59 4.98
CA ILE A 37 -30.45 -13.94 5.28
C ILE A 37 -28.93 -13.95 5.20
N ASP A 38 -28.30 -14.18 6.36
CA ASP A 38 -26.86 -14.24 6.50
C ASP A 38 -26.34 -15.67 6.34
N ASP A 39 -25.10 -15.85 5.86
CA ASP A 39 -24.49 -17.16 5.57
C ASP A 39 -25.39 -18.10 4.74
N PHE A 40 -26.02 -17.60 3.67
CA PHE A 40 -27.03 -18.35 2.94
C PHE A 40 -26.48 -19.64 2.32
N GLU A 41 -25.19 -19.72 2.01
CA GLU A 41 -24.52 -20.95 1.55
C GLU A 41 -24.55 -22.10 2.57
N LYS A 42 -24.75 -21.80 3.87
CA LYS A 42 -24.79 -22.81 4.94
C LYS A 42 -26.18 -23.46 5.12
N GLN A 43 -27.10 -23.19 4.20
CA GLN A 43 -28.40 -23.86 4.12
C GLN A 43 -28.26 -25.39 4.03
N LYS A 44 -29.22 -26.12 4.61
CA LYS A 44 -29.19 -27.60 4.72
C LYS A 44 -30.12 -28.31 3.73
N LEU A 45 -30.61 -27.58 2.73
CA LEU A 45 -31.42 -28.11 1.65
C LEU A 45 -30.57 -28.91 0.66
N LYS A 46 -31.22 -29.90 0.05
CA LYS A 46 -30.67 -30.56 -1.13
C LYS A 46 -30.66 -29.57 -2.31
N PRO A 47 -29.66 -29.61 -3.21
CA PRO A 47 -29.53 -28.67 -4.34
C PRO A 47 -30.78 -28.56 -5.24
N GLN A 48 -31.57 -29.62 -5.32
CA GLN A 48 -32.84 -29.67 -6.07
C GLN A 48 -33.93 -28.74 -5.52
N TYR A 49 -33.87 -28.36 -4.23
CA TYR A 49 -34.87 -27.52 -3.58
C TYR A 49 -34.50 -26.04 -3.57
N LEU A 50 -33.27 -25.69 -3.95
CA LEU A 50 -32.80 -24.32 -3.96
C LEU A 50 -33.60 -23.43 -4.92
N ASP A 51 -33.92 -23.92 -6.12
CA ASP A 51 -34.71 -23.17 -7.10
C ASP A 51 -36.10 -22.80 -6.55
N ASN A 52 -36.73 -23.73 -5.83
CA ASN A 52 -38.02 -23.48 -5.19
C ASN A 52 -37.89 -22.50 -4.01
N LEU A 53 -36.81 -22.59 -3.23
CA LEU A 53 -36.55 -21.63 -2.15
C LEU A 53 -36.40 -20.21 -2.69
N LEU A 54 -35.60 -20.03 -3.74
CA LEU A 54 -35.36 -18.73 -4.36
C LEU A 54 -36.67 -18.14 -4.92
N LYS A 55 -37.50 -18.98 -5.55
CA LYS A 55 -38.84 -18.61 -6.00
C LYS A 55 -39.69 -18.07 -4.84
N VAL A 56 -39.85 -18.85 -3.77
CA VAL A 56 -40.64 -18.48 -2.59
C VAL A 56 -40.14 -17.16 -1.98
N LEU A 57 -38.82 -17.01 -1.84
CA LEU A 57 -38.22 -15.77 -1.34
C LEU A 57 -38.56 -14.57 -2.23
N SER A 58 -38.47 -14.72 -3.55
CA SER A 58 -38.74 -13.64 -4.50
C SER A 58 -40.23 -13.27 -4.61
N GLU A 59 -41.15 -14.21 -4.40
CA GLU A 59 -42.60 -13.99 -4.53
C GLU A 59 -43.23 -13.48 -3.22
N ASP A 60 -42.76 -13.96 -2.06
CA ASP A 60 -43.42 -13.69 -0.77
C ASP A 60 -42.96 -12.39 -0.10
N PHE A 61 -41.79 -11.84 -0.46
CA PHE A 61 -41.18 -10.70 0.22
C PHE A 61 -41.01 -9.49 -0.69
N LYS A 62 -41.07 -8.28 -0.12
CA LYS A 62 -40.83 -7.02 -0.84
C LYS A 62 -39.43 -6.97 -1.46
N GLN A 63 -38.45 -7.40 -0.67
CA GLN A 63 -37.05 -7.39 -1.02
C GLN A 63 -36.33 -8.48 -0.24
N VAL A 64 -35.36 -9.13 -0.88
CA VAL A 64 -34.57 -10.19 -0.29
C VAL A 64 -33.10 -9.80 -0.42
N VAL A 65 -32.39 -9.83 0.69
CA VAL A 65 -30.94 -9.64 0.73
C VAL A 65 -30.30 -10.91 1.26
N LEU A 66 -29.54 -11.58 0.39
CA LEU A 66 -28.80 -12.79 0.72
C LEU A 66 -27.32 -12.43 0.88
N PHE A 67 -26.74 -12.69 2.04
CA PHE A 67 -25.30 -12.67 2.20
C PHE A 67 -24.77 -14.07 1.96
N ILE A 68 -23.87 -14.18 0.98
CA ILE A 68 -23.30 -15.44 0.53
C ILE A 68 -21.77 -15.27 0.46
N ASP A 69 -21.01 -16.27 0.90
CA ASP A 69 -19.57 -16.31 0.62
C ASP A 69 -19.34 -16.34 -0.91
N LYS A 70 -18.53 -15.40 -1.42
CA LYS A 70 -18.19 -15.28 -2.85
C LYS A 70 -17.81 -16.61 -3.50
N LYS A 71 -17.13 -17.50 -2.77
CA LYS A 71 -16.71 -18.83 -3.26
C LYS A 71 -17.89 -19.75 -3.60
N SER A 72 -19.05 -19.54 -2.97
CA SER A 72 -20.23 -20.40 -3.08
C SER A 72 -21.17 -19.99 -4.23
N ILE A 73 -21.04 -18.78 -4.78
CA ILE A 73 -21.96 -18.24 -5.81
C ILE A 73 -21.66 -18.81 -7.21
N ILE A 74 -20.38 -19.05 -7.52
CA ILE A 74 -19.87 -19.29 -8.89
C ILE A 74 -20.59 -20.43 -9.61
N HIS A 75 -21.04 -21.46 -8.90
CA HIS A 75 -21.63 -22.66 -9.50
C HIS A 75 -23.16 -22.56 -9.71
N GLU A 76 -23.82 -21.56 -9.11
CA GLU A 76 -25.29 -21.48 -9.06
C GLU A 76 -25.86 -20.15 -9.52
N GLN A 77 -25.02 -19.24 -10.04
CA GLN A 77 -25.37 -17.88 -10.46
C GLN A 77 -26.64 -17.80 -11.34
N ASN A 78 -26.79 -18.74 -12.29
CA ASN A 78 -27.95 -18.82 -13.17
C ASN A 78 -29.29 -19.02 -12.42
N LYS A 79 -29.29 -19.74 -11.29
CA LYS A 79 -30.50 -19.96 -10.49
C LYS A 79 -30.94 -18.68 -9.79
N TYR A 80 -30.01 -17.88 -9.30
CA TYR A 80 -30.30 -16.59 -8.66
C TYR A 80 -30.86 -15.60 -9.67
N LEU A 81 -30.20 -15.44 -10.83
CA LEU A 81 -30.65 -14.55 -11.91
C LEU A 81 -32.06 -14.88 -12.42
N LYS A 82 -32.39 -16.18 -12.52
CA LYS A 82 -33.73 -16.65 -12.93
C LYS A 82 -34.86 -16.08 -12.06
N HIS A 83 -34.61 -15.85 -10.78
CA HIS A 83 -35.59 -15.32 -9.82
C HIS A 83 -35.37 -13.82 -9.53
N GLY A 84 -34.69 -13.10 -10.42
CA GLY A 84 -34.54 -11.64 -10.34
C GLY A 84 -33.51 -11.13 -9.31
N PHE A 85 -32.67 -12.01 -8.75
CA PHE A 85 -31.56 -11.59 -7.91
C PHE A 85 -30.44 -11.01 -8.76
N TYR A 86 -29.87 -9.90 -8.31
CA TYR A 86 -28.66 -9.30 -8.86
C TYR A 86 -27.52 -9.43 -7.84
N GLU A 87 -26.32 -9.70 -8.35
CA GLU A 87 -25.13 -9.83 -7.53
C GLU A 87 -24.54 -8.45 -7.21
N VAL A 88 -24.16 -8.26 -5.95
CA VAL A 88 -23.43 -7.07 -5.47
C VAL A 88 -22.33 -7.55 -4.53
N GLU A 89 -21.12 -7.03 -4.73
CA GLU A 89 -19.96 -7.37 -3.92
C GLU A 89 -19.64 -6.24 -2.92
N ILE A 90 -19.38 -6.61 -1.67
CA ILE A 90 -18.83 -5.70 -0.66
C ILE A 90 -17.37 -5.46 -1.02
N GLN A 91 -17.08 -4.26 -1.52
CA GLN A 91 -15.73 -3.85 -1.88
C GLN A 91 -14.86 -3.58 -0.64
N PRO A 92 -13.53 -3.74 -0.74
CA PRO A 92 -12.59 -3.29 0.28
C PRO A 92 -12.70 -1.78 0.57
N PHE A 93 -12.20 -1.31 1.71
CA PHE A 93 -12.22 0.12 2.01
C PHE A 93 -11.23 0.91 1.14
N GLY A 94 -11.69 2.01 0.55
CA GLY A 94 -10.81 3.07 0.01
C GLY A 94 -10.05 3.81 1.11
N TYR A 95 -9.12 4.67 0.73
CA TYR A 95 -8.31 5.52 1.60
C TYR A 95 -9.16 6.31 2.61
N LYS A 96 -10.29 6.90 2.18
CA LYS A 96 -11.16 7.68 3.08
C LYS A 96 -11.75 6.80 4.18
N LYS A 97 -12.27 5.62 3.83
CA LYS A 97 -12.87 4.68 4.78
C LYS A 97 -11.83 4.01 5.69
N ARG A 98 -10.62 3.75 5.19
CA ARG A 98 -9.48 3.31 6.02
C ARG A 98 -9.16 4.36 7.08
N TYR A 99 -9.03 5.63 6.68
CA TYR A 99 -8.77 6.74 7.59
C TYR A 99 -9.88 6.89 8.64
N GLU A 100 -11.15 6.86 8.23
CA GLU A 100 -12.29 6.94 9.16
C GLU A 100 -12.23 5.83 10.24
N LEU A 101 -11.87 4.61 9.84
CA LEU A 101 -11.76 3.48 10.77
C LEU A 101 -10.57 3.64 11.72
N ILE A 102 -9.39 4.01 11.20
CA ILE A 102 -8.18 4.24 12.00
C ILE A 102 -8.39 5.41 12.97
N LYS A 103 -9.00 6.50 12.51
CA LYS A 103 -9.36 7.65 13.34
C LYS A 103 -10.26 7.23 14.50
N LYS A 104 -11.35 6.51 14.22
CA LYS A 104 -12.24 5.99 15.27
C LYS A 104 -11.48 5.16 16.28
N TRP A 105 -10.62 4.25 15.82
CA TRP A 105 -9.80 3.44 16.70
C TRP A 105 -8.87 4.27 17.60
N VAL A 106 -8.12 5.22 17.05
CA VAL A 106 -7.21 6.06 17.82
C VAL A 106 -7.96 6.92 18.84
N LEU A 107 -9.16 7.41 18.48
CA LEU A 107 -9.96 8.24 19.37
C LEU A 107 -10.59 7.46 20.52
N LEU A 108 -10.77 6.14 20.43
CA LEU A 108 -11.29 5.31 21.54
C LEU A 108 -10.40 5.38 22.79
N GLU A 109 -9.11 5.64 22.63
CA GLU A 109 -8.15 5.69 23.75
C GLU A 109 -8.03 7.08 24.38
N SER A 110 -8.45 8.11 23.67
CA SER A 110 -8.37 9.49 24.14
C SER A 110 -9.74 9.95 24.60
N GLU A 111 -9.85 10.57 25.78
CA GLU A 111 -11.05 11.35 26.19
C GLU A 111 -11.23 12.63 25.33
N ASN A 112 -10.83 12.59 24.06
CA ASN A 112 -10.94 13.69 23.13
C ASN A 112 -12.36 13.72 22.57
N ASP A 113 -12.96 14.90 22.54
CA ASP A 113 -14.18 15.18 21.78
C ASP A 113 -13.89 14.88 20.29
N GLU A 114 -14.79 14.17 19.60
CA GLU A 114 -14.64 13.84 18.17
C GLU A 114 -14.43 15.10 17.29
N ASN A 115 -14.82 16.27 17.81
CA ASN A 115 -14.74 17.56 17.14
C ASN A 115 -13.39 18.30 17.30
N LEU A 116 -12.52 17.90 18.24
CA LEU A 116 -11.25 18.59 18.54
C LEU A 116 -10.09 17.58 18.67
N ILE A 117 -9.54 17.20 17.52
CA ILE A 117 -8.43 16.25 17.44
C ILE A 117 -7.10 16.97 17.64
N SER A 118 -6.29 16.51 18.59
CA SER A 118 -4.96 17.05 18.82
C SER A 118 -3.97 16.64 17.71
N ASP A 119 -2.90 17.40 17.53
CA ASP A 119 -1.83 17.04 16.59
C ASP A 119 -1.14 15.72 16.91
N GLU A 120 -1.12 15.35 18.19
CA GLU A 120 -0.61 14.05 18.61
C GLU A 120 -1.50 12.92 18.11
N ALA A 121 -2.82 13.09 18.16
CA ALA A 121 -3.76 12.14 17.61
C ALA A 121 -3.65 12.05 16.07
N TYR A 122 -3.50 13.18 15.36
CA TYR A 122 -3.24 13.14 13.91
C TYR A 122 -1.95 12.41 13.56
N ASN A 123 -0.86 12.72 14.26
CA ASN A 123 0.41 12.05 14.04
C ASN A 123 0.28 10.53 14.29
N ARG A 124 -0.48 10.12 15.30
CA ARG A 124 -0.75 8.70 15.56
C ARG A 124 -1.59 8.05 14.46
N ILE A 125 -2.64 8.72 13.99
CA ILE A 125 -3.44 8.27 12.84
C ILE A 125 -2.55 8.10 11.60
N ASP A 126 -1.65 9.05 11.34
CA ASP A 126 -0.73 8.99 10.19
C ASP A 126 0.31 7.87 10.35
N ILE A 127 0.82 7.64 11.56
CA ILE A 127 1.72 6.51 11.84
C ILE A 127 0.99 5.18 11.57
N PHE A 128 -0.23 4.99 12.10
CA PHE A 128 -1.00 3.77 11.84
C PHE A 128 -1.34 3.59 10.37
N SER A 129 -1.78 4.64 9.71
CA SER A 129 -2.14 4.59 8.28
C SER A 129 -0.94 4.17 7.44
N ARG A 130 0.25 4.75 7.69
CA ARG A 130 1.48 4.35 6.99
C ARG A 130 1.96 2.95 7.33
N GLN A 131 1.85 2.53 8.60
CA GLN A 131 2.19 1.16 8.99
C GLN A 131 1.25 0.15 8.33
N PHE A 132 -0.04 0.46 8.28
CA PHE A 132 -1.04 -0.34 7.59
C PHE A 132 -0.75 -0.39 6.08
N ASP A 133 -0.61 0.75 5.40
CA ASP A 133 -0.29 0.81 3.97
C ASP A 133 1.02 0.08 3.64
N SER A 134 2.01 0.14 4.54
CA SER A 134 3.27 -0.59 4.43
C SER A 134 3.12 -2.11 4.59
N ILE A 135 2.20 -2.59 5.42
CA ILE A 135 1.90 -4.02 5.57
C ILE A 135 1.16 -4.49 4.33
N MET A 136 0.11 -3.76 3.99
CA MET A 136 -0.90 -4.13 3.01
C MET A 136 -0.44 -3.99 1.57
N LYS A 137 0.78 -3.47 1.34
CA LYS A 137 1.36 -3.13 0.03
C LYS A 137 0.62 -3.81 -1.09
N LYS A 138 0.04 -2.96 -1.93
CA LYS A 138 -1.04 -3.28 -2.86
C LYS A 138 -0.76 -4.60 -3.59
N ASN A 139 -1.82 -5.43 -3.69
CA ASN A 139 -1.85 -6.83 -4.16
C ASN A 139 -1.49 -7.95 -3.16
N ILE A 140 -1.01 -7.66 -1.94
CA ILE A 140 -0.72 -8.71 -0.96
C ILE A 140 -1.98 -9.14 -0.19
N MET A 141 -2.77 -8.16 0.28
CA MET A 141 -3.96 -8.36 1.12
C MET A 141 -5.00 -7.25 0.85
N ASP A 142 -6.29 -7.54 1.02
CA ASP A 142 -7.35 -6.54 0.77
C ASP A 142 -7.61 -5.63 1.99
N SER A 143 -8.06 -4.39 1.74
CA SER A 143 -8.35 -3.40 2.80
C SER A 143 -9.70 -3.62 3.48
N ARG A 144 -10.13 -4.86 3.72
CA ARG A 144 -11.36 -5.13 4.47
C ARG A 144 -11.19 -4.75 5.95
N PRO A 145 -12.28 -4.32 6.64
CA PRO A 145 -12.22 -3.85 8.02
C PRO A 145 -11.56 -4.82 9.01
N ILE A 146 -11.78 -6.13 8.84
CA ILE A 146 -11.22 -7.14 9.73
C ILE A 146 -9.69 -7.16 9.72
N TYR A 147 -9.07 -6.89 8.57
CA TYR A 147 -7.62 -6.88 8.43
C TYR A 147 -7.03 -5.61 9.01
N ILE A 148 -7.65 -4.45 8.75
CA ILE A 148 -7.29 -3.16 9.39
C ILE A 148 -7.29 -3.33 10.91
N LEU A 149 -8.39 -3.80 11.48
CA LEU A 149 -8.53 -3.95 12.93
C LEU A 149 -7.54 -4.96 13.51
N SER A 150 -7.33 -6.11 12.84
CA SER A 150 -6.39 -7.12 13.31
C SER A 150 -4.94 -6.62 13.34
N ILE A 151 -4.56 -5.86 12.31
CA ILE A 151 -3.23 -5.23 12.22
C ILE A 151 -3.07 -4.18 13.31
N MET A 152 -4.04 -3.26 13.45
CA MET A 152 -3.99 -2.21 14.48
C MET A 152 -3.87 -2.80 15.88
N GLN A 153 -4.74 -3.76 16.22
CA GLN A 153 -4.70 -4.47 17.49
C GLN A 153 -3.34 -5.15 17.74
N THR A 154 -2.76 -5.76 16.70
CA THR A 154 -1.45 -6.43 16.83
C THR A 154 -0.33 -5.41 17.06
N LEU A 155 -0.30 -4.32 16.29
CA LEU A 155 0.69 -3.26 16.42
C LEU A 155 0.66 -2.60 17.80
N GLU A 156 -0.54 -2.36 18.35
CA GLU A 156 -0.69 -1.81 19.70
C GLU A 156 -0.23 -2.78 20.77
N ASN A 157 -0.66 -4.04 20.71
CA ASN A 157 -0.22 -5.05 21.67
C ASN A 157 1.31 -5.19 21.67
N LEU A 158 1.96 -5.10 20.52
CA LEU A 158 3.42 -5.11 20.40
C LEU A 158 4.08 -3.85 20.98
N SER A 159 3.42 -2.69 20.87
CA SER A 159 3.91 -1.45 21.47
C SER A 159 3.82 -1.44 23.00
N HIS A 160 2.83 -2.13 23.57
CA HIS A 160 2.59 -2.20 25.02
C HIS A 160 3.33 -3.35 25.71
N THR A 161 3.66 -4.43 24.99
CA THR A 161 4.42 -5.54 25.54
C THR A 161 5.92 -5.29 25.33
N ASN A 162 6.67 -5.10 26.42
CA ASN A 162 8.15 -5.11 26.44
C ASN A 162 8.73 -6.51 26.12
N GLY A 163 8.03 -7.31 25.32
CA GLY A 163 8.28 -8.74 25.13
C GLY A 163 9.23 -9.01 23.98
N ASN A 164 10.29 -9.77 24.27
CA ASN A 164 11.25 -10.35 23.34
C ASN A 164 10.58 -11.25 22.28
N TYR A 165 9.97 -10.66 21.26
CA TYR A 165 9.64 -11.38 20.02
C TYR A 165 10.72 -11.10 18.99
N SER A 166 11.41 -12.16 18.59
CA SER A 166 12.47 -12.12 17.56
C SER A 166 11.97 -11.81 16.15
N LEU A 167 10.66 -11.62 15.96
CA LEU A 167 10.04 -11.17 14.72
C LEU A 167 9.82 -9.66 14.75
N THR A 168 10.15 -9.01 13.65
CA THR A 168 9.82 -7.62 13.35
C THR A 168 8.30 -7.39 13.48
N SER A 169 7.85 -6.18 13.84
CA SER A 169 6.43 -5.86 14.06
C SER A 169 5.49 -6.28 12.91
N TYR A 170 5.97 -6.22 11.67
CA TYR A 170 5.22 -6.58 10.47
C TYR A 170 5.06 -8.08 10.24
N GLY A 171 6.14 -8.86 10.30
CA GLY A 171 6.06 -10.33 10.23
C GLY A 171 5.17 -10.92 11.32
N GLN A 172 5.11 -10.26 12.48
CA GLN A 172 4.20 -10.64 13.56
C GLN A 172 2.72 -10.39 13.23
N CYS A 173 2.39 -9.31 12.52
CA CYS A 173 1.00 -9.04 12.07
C CYS A 173 0.50 -10.20 11.19
N TYR A 174 1.30 -10.62 10.21
CA TYR A 174 0.98 -11.75 9.35
C TYR A 174 0.90 -13.08 10.10
N HIS A 175 1.83 -13.30 11.03
CA HIS A 175 1.80 -14.49 11.87
C HIS A 175 0.53 -14.58 12.73
N VAL A 176 0.09 -13.45 13.31
CA VAL A 176 -1.17 -13.37 14.08
C VAL A 176 -2.37 -13.67 13.18
N LEU A 177 -2.43 -13.10 11.98
CA LEU A 177 -3.49 -13.37 11.00
C LEU A 177 -3.56 -14.84 10.61
N ILE A 178 -2.42 -15.46 10.27
CA ILE A 178 -2.34 -16.89 9.92
C ILE A 178 -2.76 -17.77 11.10
N THR A 179 -2.27 -17.45 12.31
CA THR A 179 -2.60 -18.22 13.51
C THR A 179 -4.09 -18.10 13.86
N ALA A 180 -4.70 -16.92 13.67
CA ALA A 180 -6.13 -16.73 13.84
C ALA A 180 -6.95 -17.56 12.86
N MET A 181 -6.50 -17.69 11.60
CA MET A 181 -7.12 -18.57 10.60
C MET A 181 -7.03 -20.06 11.02
N LEU A 182 -5.86 -20.51 11.47
CA LEU A 182 -5.67 -21.89 11.95
C LEU A 182 -6.47 -22.19 13.22
N SER A 183 -6.61 -21.20 14.11
CA SER A 183 -7.44 -21.32 15.32
C SER A 183 -8.93 -21.55 14.99
N LYS A 184 -9.46 -20.93 13.91
CA LYS A 184 -10.83 -21.20 13.42
C LYS A 184 -11.02 -22.67 13.01
N ALA A 185 -9.97 -23.31 12.50
CA ALA A 185 -9.96 -24.74 12.17
C ALA A 185 -9.73 -25.65 13.40
N LYS A 186 -9.70 -25.09 14.62
CA LYS A 186 -9.46 -25.79 15.89
C LYS A 186 -8.08 -26.47 15.99
N VAL A 187 -7.08 -25.94 15.29
CA VAL A 187 -5.69 -26.39 15.43
C VAL A 187 -5.19 -26.05 16.83
N GLY A 188 -4.73 -27.06 17.58
CA GLY A 188 -4.15 -26.86 18.90
C GLY A 188 -2.78 -26.17 18.82
N MET A 189 -2.39 -25.43 19.87
CA MET A 189 -1.09 -24.76 19.93
C MET A 189 0.10 -25.73 19.73
N GLN A 190 -0.05 -27.00 20.10
CA GLN A 190 0.98 -28.04 19.97
C GLN A 190 1.20 -28.49 18.50
N GLU A 191 0.21 -28.32 17.63
CA GLU A 191 0.27 -28.72 16.22
C GLU A 191 0.61 -27.54 15.29
N LEU A 192 0.49 -26.31 15.80
CA LEU A 192 0.64 -25.07 15.03
C LEU A 192 1.98 -25.02 14.29
N ASP A 193 3.09 -25.32 14.98
CA ASP A 193 4.43 -25.29 14.38
C ASP A 193 4.56 -26.30 13.23
N GLY A 194 3.98 -27.50 13.39
CA GLY A 194 3.98 -28.53 12.36
C GLY A 194 3.18 -28.11 11.12
N VAL A 195 2.01 -27.46 11.33
CA VAL A 195 1.20 -26.92 10.22
C VAL A 195 1.95 -25.80 9.49
N LEU A 196 2.56 -24.87 10.23
CA LEU A 196 3.33 -23.78 9.64
C LEU A 196 4.57 -24.26 8.88
N ASN A 197 5.22 -25.33 9.34
CA ASN A 197 6.37 -25.93 8.65
C ASN A 197 5.96 -26.61 7.33
N PHE A 198 4.84 -27.34 7.33
CA PHE A 198 4.33 -27.89 6.07
C PHE A 198 3.87 -26.77 5.12
N LEU A 199 3.23 -25.74 5.64
CA LEU A 199 2.76 -24.62 4.83
C LEU A 199 3.93 -23.90 4.13
N SER A 200 5.06 -23.72 4.81
CA SER A 200 6.27 -23.14 4.20
C SER A 200 6.86 -24.06 3.13
N TYR A 201 6.91 -25.37 3.38
CA TYR A 201 7.34 -26.36 2.40
C TYR A 201 6.46 -26.37 1.14
N LEU A 202 5.14 -26.38 1.32
CA LEU A 202 4.16 -26.34 0.23
C LEU A 202 4.29 -25.04 -0.59
N ALA A 203 4.46 -23.89 0.07
CA ALA A 203 4.67 -22.63 -0.63
C ALA A 203 5.95 -22.67 -1.47
N TYR A 204 7.07 -23.16 -0.94
CA TYR A 204 8.29 -23.27 -1.74
C TYR A 204 8.14 -24.23 -2.94
N TYR A 205 7.34 -25.30 -2.81
CA TYR A 205 7.01 -26.17 -3.93
C TYR A 205 6.31 -25.41 -5.08
N PHE A 206 5.30 -24.58 -4.76
CA PHE A 206 4.62 -23.72 -5.73
C PHE A 206 5.60 -22.76 -6.41
N TYR A 207 6.48 -22.12 -5.62
CA TYR A 207 7.51 -21.22 -6.12
C TYR A 207 8.47 -21.90 -7.10
N LYS A 208 9.02 -23.05 -6.71
CA LYS A 208 10.03 -23.76 -7.48
C LYS A 208 9.50 -24.25 -8.83
N LEU A 209 8.24 -24.70 -8.87
CA LEU A 209 7.61 -25.18 -10.09
C LEU A 209 6.93 -24.06 -10.91
N LYS A 210 6.87 -22.82 -10.38
CA LYS A 210 6.16 -21.69 -10.98
C LYS A 210 4.70 -22.02 -11.29
N ILE A 211 4.01 -22.58 -10.31
CA ILE A 211 2.59 -22.98 -10.41
C ILE A 211 1.74 -22.24 -9.37
N ASP A 212 0.47 -21.99 -9.72
CA ASP A 212 -0.48 -21.29 -8.86
C ASP A 212 -1.52 -22.21 -8.20
N SER A 213 -1.59 -23.48 -8.61
CA SER A 213 -2.50 -24.48 -8.07
C SER A 213 -1.96 -25.90 -8.26
N ILE A 214 -2.39 -26.82 -7.42
CA ILE A 214 -2.09 -28.26 -7.52
C ILE A 214 -3.38 -29.09 -7.41
N SER A 215 -3.40 -30.26 -8.01
CA SER A 215 -4.44 -31.27 -7.83
C SER A 215 -4.40 -31.94 -6.45
N ASP A 216 -5.45 -32.70 -6.14
CA ASP A 216 -5.52 -33.52 -4.93
C ASP A 216 -4.47 -34.65 -4.92
N GLU A 217 -4.18 -35.21 -6.09
CA GLU A 217 -3.11 -36.19 -6.29
C GLU A 217 -1.75 -35.56 -6.00
N GLU A 218 -1.44 -34.40 -6.61
CA GLU A 218 -0.18 -33.68 -6.38
C GLU A 218 -0.02 -33.26 -4.91
N PHE A 219 -1.09 -32.82 -4.24
CA PHE A 219 -1.02 -32.54 -2.80
C PHE A 219 -0.60 -33.79 -1.99
N SER A 220 -1.13 -34.94 -2.37
CA SER A 220 -0.81 -36.22 -1.73
C SER A 220 0.66 -36.62 -1.98
N GLU A 221 1.17 -36.37 -3.18
CA GLU A 221 2.59 -36.56 -3.52
C GLU A 221 3.50 -35.63 -2.72
N VAL A 222 3.18 -34.34 -2.65
CA VAL A 222 3.93 -33.36 -1.86
C VAL A 222 3.95 -33.74 -0.38
N LEU A 223 2.81 -34.19 0.16
CA LEU A 223 2.72 -34.67 1.54
C LEU A 223 3.56 -35.92 1.77
N ALA A 224 3.60 -36.85 0.82
CA ALA A 224 4.42 -38.05 0.89
C ALA A 224 5.92 -37.70 0.88
N GLU A 225 6.36 -36.77 0.03
CA GLU A 225 7.75 -36.28 0.01
C GLU A 225 8.11 -35.59 1.33
N TYR A 226 7.26 -34.70 1.84
CA TYR A 226 7.46 -34.04 3.13
C TYR A 226 7.57 -35.05 4.28
N SER A 227 6.75 -36.12 4.25
CA SER A 227 6.71 -37.16 5.27
C SER A 227 7.99 -38.00 5.35
N LYS A 228 8.88 -37.94 4.33
CA LYS A 228 10.20 -38.57 4.38
C LYS A 228 11.17 -37.81 5.30
N LEU A 229 10.92 -36.52 5.53
CA LEU A 229 11.80 -35.62 6.27
C LEU A 229 11.22 -35.23 7.63
N TYR A 230 9.89 -35.08 7.73
CA TYR A 230 9.20 -34.56 8.90
C TYR A 230 7.93 -35.35 9.21
N VAL A 231 7.41 -35.23 10.44
CA VAL A 231 6.11 -35.80 10.82
C VAL A 231 5.01 -34.78 10.53
N PRO A 232 4.08 -35.02 9.58
CA PRO A 232 3.00 -34.09 9.30
C PRO A 232 1.91 -34.12 10.38
N PRO A 233 1.23 -32.99 10.66
CA PRO A 233 0.00 -32.98 11.45
C PRO A 233 -1.11 -33.82 10.78
N SER A 234 -2.02 -34.35 11.60
CA SER A 234 -3.15 -35.15 11.10
C SER A 234 -4.15 -34.27 10.33
N ASN A 235 -4.77 -34.83 9.28
CA ASN A 235 -5.83 -34.18 8.48
C ASN A 235 -5.43 -32.81 7.90
N LEU A 236 -4.17 -32.67 7.50
CA LEU A 236 -3.59 -31.39 7.11
C LEU A 236 -4.34 -30.67 5.99
N LYS A 237 -4.77 -31.41 4.96
CA LYS A 237 -5.58 -30.86 3.87
C LYS A 237 -6.87 -30.23 4.38
N ASP A 238 -7.64 -30.95 5.19
CA ASP A 238 -8.89 -30.47 5.77
C ASP A 238 -8.67 -29.25 6.66
N VAL A 239 -7.59 -29.24 7.44
CA VAL A 239 -7.21 -28.11 8.29
C VAL A 239 -6.93 -26.86 7.44
N LEU A 240 -6.16 -27.00 6.37
CA LEU A 240 -5.79 -25.89 5.49
C LEU A 240 -6.99 -25.34 4.71
N ILE A 241 -7.93 -26.20 4.30
CA ILE A 241 -9.18 -25.77 3.64
C ILE A 241 -10.14 -25.12 4.64
N LYS A 242 -10.38 -25.74 5.81
CA LYS A 242 -11.30 -25.22 6.84
C LYS A 242 -10.83 -23.90 7.46
N SER A 243 -9.52 -23.71 7.58
CA SER A 243 -8.94 -22.42 8.02
C SER A 243 -9.07 -21.33 6.96
N GLY A 244 -9.38 -21.70 5.71
CA GLY A 244 -9.44 -20.80 4.57
C GLY A 244 -8.07 -20.41 4.04
N ILE A 245 -7.00 -21.13 4.40
CA ILE A 245 -5.65 -20.90 3.87
C ILE A 245 -5.53 -21.39 2.44
N LEU A 246 -6.04 -22.60 2.18
CA LEU A 246 -6.21 -23.14 0.84
C LEU A 246 -7.67 -23.05 0.40
N VAL A 247 -7.88 -22.89 -0.89
CA VAL A 247 -9.21 -22.92 -1.53
C VAL A 247 -9.18 -23.90 -2.69
N SER A 248 -10.36 -24.47 -2.95
CA SER A 248 -10.60 -25.30 -4.14
C SER A 248 -11.70 -24.66 -4.99
N PRO A 249 -11.35 -23.81 -5.97
CA PRO A 249 -12.33 -23.06 -6.75
C PRO A 249 -13.23 -23.94 -7.61
N ASP A 250 -12.68 -25.05 -8.11
CA ASP A 250 -13.26 -25.98 -9.08
C ASP A 250 -13.49 -27.39 -8.49
N LYS A 251 -13.21 -27.57 -7.19
CA LYS A 251 -13.23 -28.86 -6.45
C LYS A 251 -12.14 -29.87 -6.83
N ASP A 252 -11.33 -29.56 -7.85
CA ASP A 252 -10.29 -30.46 -8.37
C ASP A 252 -8.88 -29.87 -8.20
N SER A 253 -8.75 -28.55 -8.01
CA SER A 253 -7.49 -27.87 -7.75
C SER A 253 -7.46 -27.24 -6.36
N LEU A 254 -6.28 -27.10 -5.79
CA LEU A 254 -5.97 -26.45 -4.52
C LEU A 254 -5.00 -25.31 -4.77
N LYS A 255 -5.32 -24.12 -4.25
CA LYS A 255 -4.42 -22.97 -4.28
C LYS A 255 -4.48 -22.17 -2.99
N PHE A 256 -3.46 -21.35 -2.76
CA PHE A 256 -3.50 -20.37 -1.67
C PHE A 256 -4.66 -19.41 -1.87
N SER A 257 -5.40 -19.16 -0.80
CA SER A 257 -6.59 -18.30 -0.84
C SER A 257 -6.24 -16.83 -1.05
N GLN A 258 -5.05 -16.41 -0.62
CA GLN A 258 -4.53 -15.06 -0.73
C GLN A 258 -3.02 -15.08 -1.00
N LYS A 259 -2.55 -14.11 -1.78
CA LYS A 259 -1.14 -13.94 -2.17
C LYS A 259 -0.21 -13.85 -0.95
N TYR A 260 -0.60 -13.11 0.11
CA TYR A 260 0.24 -12.98 1.31
C TYR A 260 0.53 -14.31 2.00
N LEU A 261 -0.45 -15.23 2.05
CA LEU A 261 -0.27 -16.54 2.69
C LEU A 261 0.83 -17.33 2.00
N TYR A 262 0.83 -17.26 0.67
CA TYR A 262 1.83 -17.87 -0.17
C TYR A 262 3.20 -17.21 0.02
N TYR A 263 3.31 -15.90 -0.17
CA TYR A 263 4.59 -15.18 -0.11
C TYR A 263 5.25 -15.26 1.27
N PHE A 264 4.47 -15.08 2.34
CA PHE A 264 4.95 -15.21 3.73
C PHE A 264 5.50 -16.61 3.99
N SER A 265 4.77 -17.65 3.58
CA SER A 265 5.15 -19.04 3.82
C SER A 265 6.37 -19.44 2.97
N CYS A 266 6.45 -18.98 1.72
CA CYS A 266 7.60 -19.21 0.84
C CYS A 266 8.87 -18.58 1.41
N ALA A 267 8.78 -17.32 1.84
CA ALA A 267 9.88 -16.60 2.46
C ALA A 267 10.37 -17.28 3.75
N LYS A 268 9.47 -17.85 4.55
CA LYS A 268 9.85 -18.65 5.72
C LYS A 268 10.71 -19.85 5.33
N HIS A 269 10.31 -20.60 4.29
CA HIS A 269 11.09 -21.76 3.83
C HIS A 269 12.49 -21.37 3.32
N LEU A 270 12.55 -20.30 2.52
CA LEU A 270 13.82 -19.75 2.02
C LEU A 270 14.73 -19.27 3.16
N SER A 271 14.17 -18.65 4.20
CA SER A 271 14.94 -18.21 5.37
C SER A 271 15.53 -19.39 6.14
N ASP A 272 14.70 -20.39 6.45
CA ASP A 272 15.10 -21.56 7.24
C ASP A 272 16.16 -22.41 6.49
N ASN A 273 16.21 -22.33 5.16
CA ASN A 273 17.13 -23.06 4.28
C ASN A 273 18.09 -22.13 3.50
N SER A 274 18.33 -20.92 4.00
CA SER A 274 19.05 -19.85 3.27
C SER A 274 20.45 -20.24 2.80
N LYS A 275 21.18 -21.05 3.57
CA LYS A 275 22.52 -21.53 3.18
C LYS A 275 22.52 -22.44 1.96
N THR A 276 21.49 -23.26 1.81
CA THR A 276 21.36 -24.21 0.69
C THR A 276 20.64 -23.60 -0.51
N LEU A 277 19.77 -22.62 -0.26
CA LEU A 277 18.94 -21.97 -1.28
C LEU A 277 19.46 -20.58 -1.66
N GLN A 278 20.77 -20.34 -1.52
CA GLN A 278 21.37 -19.04 -1.84
C GLN A 278 21.10 -18.63 -3.29
N ALA A 279 21.16 -19.56 -4.25
CA ALA A 279 20.89 -19.26 -5.65
C ALA A 279 19.43 -18.81 -5.90
N ASP A 280 18.46 -19.37 -5.20
CA ASP A 280 17.05 -18.94 -5.31
C ASP A 280 16.89 -17.53 -4.74
N ILE A 281 17.60 -17.22 -3.66
CA ILE A 281 17.63 -15.90 -3.04
C ILE A 281 18.27 -14.87 -3.98
N THR A 282 19.40 -15.21 -4.62
CA THR A 282 20.03 -14.36 -5.64
C THR A 282 19.07 -14.06 -6.77
N TYR A 283 18.35 -15.09 -7.25
CA TYR A 283 17.35 -14.94 -8.31
C TYR A 283 16.23 -13.98 -7.91
N LEU A 284 15.74 -14.05 -6.67
CA LEU A 284 14.75 -13.10 -6.16
C LEU A 284 15.26 -11.66 -6.21
N CYS A 285 16.51 -11.43 -5.76
CA CYS A 285 17.14 -10.11 -5.81
C CYS A 285 17.27 -9.59 -7.25
N GLU A 286 17.74 -10.43 -8.18
CA GLU A 286 17.91 -10.07 -9.59
C GLU A 286 16.59 -9.77 -10.30
N ASN A 287 15.49 -10.38 -9.86
CA ASN A 287 14.17 -10.26 -10.44
C ASN A 287 13.19 -9.51 -9.53
N ILE A 288 13.68 -8.56 -8.73
CA ILE A 288 12.87 -7.77 -7.79
C ILE A 288 11.82 -6.89 -8.48
N HIS A 289 11.97 -6.59 -9.77
CA HIS A 289 10.93 -5.92 -10.57
C HIS A 289 9.62 -6.73 -10.66
N ASN A 290 9.64 -8.06 -10.43
CA ASN A 290 8.44 -8.90 -10.40
C ASN A 290 7.74 -8.82 -9.03
N GLU A 291 6.41 -8.64 -9.01
CA GLU A 291 5.60 -8.45 -7.78
C GLU A 291 5.80 -9.57 -6.76
N GLN A 292 5.69 -10.82 -7.20
CA GLN A 292 5.86 -11.99 -6.34
C GLN A 292 7.25 -12.01 -5.71
N ASN A 293 8.30 -11.75 -6.49
CA ASN A 293 9.67 -11.78 -6.00
C ASN A 293 9.94 -10.67 -4.98
N ALA A 294 9.49 -9.44 -5.25
CA ALA A 294 9.62 -8.32 -4.32
C ALA A 294 8.91 -8.61 -2.99
N ASN A 295 7.70 -9.16 -3.05
CA ASN A 295 6.92 -9.46 -1.85
C ASN A 295 7.54 -10.62 -1.05
N ILE A 296 8.03 -11.67 -1.71
CA ILE A 296 8.79 -12.75 -1.04
C ILE A 296 10.05 -12.18 -0.38
N LEU A 297 10.78 -11.27 -1.02
CA LEU A 297 11.97 -10.63 -0.43
C LEU A 297 11.64 -9.81 0.82
N ILE A 298 10.54 -9.04 0.81
CA ILE A 298 10.08 -8.30 1.99
C ILE A 298 9.86 -9.27 3.16
N PHE A 299 9.16 -10.38 2.93
CA PHE A 299 8.96 -11.41 3.95
C PHE A 299 10.25 -12.12 4.36
N LEU A 300 11.15 -12.35 3.41
CA LEU A 300 12.40 -13.05 3.65
C LEU A 300 13.31 -12.25 4.59
N VAL A 301 13.38 -10.93 4.40
CA VAL A 301 14.05 -9.99 5.31
C VAL A 301 13.53 -10.11 6.74
N HIS A 302 12.23 -10.36 6.93
CA HIS A 302 11.62 -10.51 8.25
C HIS A 302 12.01 -11.82 8.95
N HIS A 303 12.15 -12.90 8.18
CA HIS A 303 12.50 -14.21 8.72
C HIS A 303 14.01 -14.38 8.95
N LEU A 304 14.84 -13.73 8.15
CA LEU A 304 16.30 -13.88 8.22
C LEU A 304 16.92 -13.15 9.41
N ARG A 305 17.72 -13.90 10.17
CA ARG A 305 18.45 -13.40 11.33
C ARG A 305 19.89 -12.96 11.01
N GLY A 306 20.48 -13.41 9.90
CA GLY A 306 21.84 -13.09 9.46
C GLY A 306 21.94 -11.80 8.62
N THR A 307 23.15 -11.29 8.40
CA THR A 307 23.43 -10.12 7.52
C THR A 307 23.76 -10.51 6.08
N ASP A 308 23.97 -11.80 5.78
CA ASP A 308 24.45 -12.25 4.46
C ASP A 308 23.50 -11.86 3.30
N LEU A 309 22.17 -11.93 3.52
CA LEU A 309 21.19 -11.46 2.52
C LEU A 309 21.23 -9.94 2.31
N LEU A 310 21.48 -9.19 3.39
CA LEU A 310 21.46 -7.72 3.33
C LEU A 310 22.52 -7.23 2.34
N ASP A 311 23.70 -7.82 2.38
CA ASP A 311 24.80 -7.46 1.49
C ASP A 311 24.46 -7.78 0.03
N GLU A 312 23.75 -8.88 -0.23
CA GLU A 312 23.29 -9.26 -1.57
C GLU A 312 22.23 -8.29 -2.12
N ILE A 313 21.23 -7.92 -1.32
CA ILE A 313 20.22 -6.91 -1.70
C ILE A 313 20.89 -5.55 -1.94
N LEU A 314 21.79 -5.13 -1.05
CA LEU A 314 22.54 -3.87 -1.19
C LEU A 314 23.40 -3.88 -2.46
N GLN A 315 24.08 -4.99 -2.73
CA GLN A 315 24.92 -5.14 -3.92
C GLN A 315 24.07 -5.07 -5.19
N HIS A 316 22.91 -5.71 -5.23
CA HIS A 316 21.97 -5.60 -6.34
C HIS A 316 21.49 -4.16 -6.52
N ALA A 317 20.97 -3.53 -5.45
CA ALA A 317 20.46 -2.16 -5.47
C ALA A 317 21.50 -1.12 -5.94
N THR A 318 22.77 -1.33 -5.60
CA THR A 318 23.87 -0.43 -5.98
C THR A 318 24.28 -0.59 -7.46
N LYS A 319 24.10 -1.77 -8.05
CA LYS A 319 24.39 -2.05 -9.47
C LYS A 319 23.34 -1.44 -10.41
N LEU A 320 22.09 -1.31 -9.94
CA LEU A 320 20.99 -0.73 -10.72
C LEU A 320 21.31 0.71 -11.11
N LEU A 321 21.07 1.04 -12.38
CA LEU A 321 21.34 2.37 -12.94
C LEU A 321 22.77 2.86 -12.65
N SER A 322 23.77 1.97 -12.68
CA SER A 322 25.16 2.29 -12.35
C SER A 322 25.80 3.35 -13.28
N HIS A 323 25.27 3.51 -14.48
CA HIS A 323 25.67 4.53 -15.45
C HIS A 323 24.99 5.89 -15.23
N VAL A 324 23.94 5.96 -14.39
CA VAL A 324 23.21 7.18 -14.08
C VAL A 324 23.77 7.80 -12.79
N THR A 325 24.05 9.09 -12.84
CA THR A 325 24.45 9.86 -11.65
C THR A 325 23.23 10.27 -10.82
N THR A 326 23.43 10.54 -9.53
CA THR A 326 22.35 11.03 -8.67
C THR A 326 21.97 12.46 -9.05
N PHE A 327 20.66 12.77 -9.05
CA PHE A 327 20.20 14.16 -9.11
C PHE A 327 20.28 14.80 -7.72
N ASP A 328 21.40 15.46 -7.42
CA ASP A 328 21.69 16.02 -6.09
C ASP A 328 20.92 17.32 -5.77
N MET A 329 20.13 17.82 -6.72
CA MET A 329 19.40 19.10 -6.68
C MET A 329 20.30 20.31 -6.38
N SER A 330 21.60 20.23 -6.69
CA SER A 330 22.50 21.38 -6.65
C SER A 330 22.09 22.41 -7.71
N LEU A 331 22.53 23.66 -7.53
CA LEU A 331 22.25 24.72 -8.51
C LEU A 331 22.73 24.31 -9.92
N ASN A 332 23.91 23.69 -10.03
CA ASN A 332 24.47 23.23 -11.29
C ASN A 332 23.61 22.12 -11.92
N ALA A 333 23.14 21.15 -11.12
CA ALA A 333 22.27 20.10 -11.62
C ALA A 333 20.93 20.67 -12.13
N THR A 334 20.32 21.62 -11.39
CA THR A 334 19.08 22.27 -11.82
C THR A 334 19.22 23.09 -13.09
N LEU A 335 20.40 23.68 -13.34
CA LEU A 335 20.67 24.40 -14.59
C LEU A 335 20.69 23.47 -15.81
N GLY A 336 21.10 22.21 -15.62
CA GLY A 336 21.07 21.19 -16.69
C GLY A 336 19.66 20.86 -17.18
N TYR A 337 18.65 21.07 -16.34
CA TYR A 337 17.23 20.81 -16.64
C TYR A 337 16.39 22.10 -16.63
N LYS A 338 17.04 23.25 -16.88
CA LYS A 338 16.40 24.56 -16.76
C LYS A 338 15.15 24.68 -17.64
N GLN A 339 15.17 24.06 -18.82
CA GLN A 339 14.10 24.17 -19.81
C GLN A 339 12.78 23.60 -19.26
N ILE A 340 12.84 22.40 -18.67
CA ILE A 340 11.68 21.69 -18.11
C ILE A 340 11.34 22.05 -16.65
N ILE A 341 12.26 22.64 -15.88
CA ILE A 341 12.00 23.12 -14.51
C ILE A 341 11.39 24.53 -14.53
N GLY A 342 11.81 25.36 -15.48
CA GLY A 342 11.39 26.75 -15.60
C GLY A 342 12.03 27.70 -14.58
N ASP A 343 11.63 28.97 -14.67
CA ASP A 343 12.18 30.09 -13.89
C ASP A 343 11.22 30.61 -12.81
N ARG A 344 10.10 29.93 -12.55
CA ARG A 344 9.06 30.40 -11.63
C ARG A 344 8.93 29.50 -10.41
N LEU A 345 8.78 30.13 -9.25
CA LEU A 345 8.35 29.45 -8.02
C LEU A 345 6.88 29.07 -8.17
N LEU A 346 6.57 27.80 -7.86
CA LEU A 346 5.19 27.38 -7.65
C LEU A 346 4.55 28.27 -6.58
N LYS A 347 3.40 28.88 -6.93
CA LYS A 347 2.64 29.71 -5.99
C LYS A 347 1.97 28.81 -4.97
N ILE A 348 2.55 28.78 -3.78
CA ILE A 348 2.03 28.04 -2.64
C ILE A 348 1.42 29.07 -1.69
N ALA A 349 0.15 28.92 -1.37
CA ALA A 349 -0.51 29.64 -0.29
C ALA A 349 -0.83 28.68 0.84
N LEU A 350 -1.17 29.20 2.02
CA LEU A 350 -1.86 28.48 3.08
C LEU A 350 -3.34 28.86 3.05
N ASP A 351 -4.20 27.91 2.71
CA ASP A 351 -5.64 27.98 2.94
C ASP A 351 -5.96 28.00 4.44
N SER A 352 -6.49 29.14 4.92
CA SER A 352 -6.93 29.32 6.31
C SER A 352 -8.40 29.00 6.53
N ASP A 353 -9.17 28.79 5.47
CA ASP A 353 -10.62 28.66 5.54
C ASP A 353 -11.05 27.21 5.82
N LYS A 354 -10.21 26.24 5.47
CA LYS A 354 -10.44 24.83 5.76
C LYS A 354 -9.71 24.36 7.01
N SER A 355 -10.41 23.55 7.80
CA SER A 355 -9.81 22.77 8.88
C SER A 355 -8.90 21.66 8.31
N PRO A 356 -7.93 21.16 9.09
CA PRO A 356 -7.13 20.00 8.68
C PRO A 356 -7.97 18.77 8.32
N GLU A 357 -9.16 18.60 8.92
CA GLU A 357 -10.04 17.47 8.57
C GLU A 357 -10.71 17.61 7.22
N GLU A 358 -11.15 18.81 6.86
CA GLU A 358 -11.69 19.04 5.52
C GLU A 358 -10.58 18.82 4.47
N GLN A 359 -9.36 19.27 4.75
CA GLN A 359 -8.22 19.07 3.85
C GLN A 359 -7.83 17.59 3.72
N ARG A 360 -7.84 16.84 4.82
CA ARG A 360 -7.61 15.38 4.81
C ARG A 360 -8.72 14.65 4.06
N ALA A 361 -9.98 15.00 4.30
CA ALA A 361 -11.12 14.40 3.61
C ALA A 361 -11.05 14.62 2.09
N ASP A 362 -10.74 15.84 1.65
CA ASP A 362 -10.55 16.18 0.24
C ASP A 362 -9.39 15.39 -0.38
N LEU A 363 -8.26 15.30 0.32
CA LEU A 363 -7.08 14.57 -0.16
C LEU A 363 -7.36 13.08 -0.30
N LEU A 364 -8.05 12.47 0.66
CA LEU A 364 -8.36 11.04 0.66
C LEU A 364 -9.44 10.70 -0.38
N GLU A 365 -10.44 11.57 -0.56
CA GLU A 365 -11.46 11.39 -1.59
C GLU A 365 -10.88 11.52 -3.00
N ARG A 366 -9.91 12.41 -3.21
CA ARG A 366 -9.17 12.48 -4.47
C ARG A 366 -8.38 11.19 -4.72
N LYS A 367 -7.72 10.64 -3.69
CA LYS A 367 -7.02 9.35 -3.83
C LYS A 367 -7.98 8.22 -4.19
N ASP A 368 -9.16 8.18 -3.58
CA ASP A 368 -10.19 7.18 -3.89
C ASP A 368 -10.66 7.30 -5.35
N LYS A 369 -10.95 8.52 -5.83
CA LYS A 369 -11.37 8.77 -7.22
C LYS A 369 -10.28 8.39 -8.22
N MET A 370 -9.03 8.79 -7.96
CA MET A 370 -7.89 8.41 -8.81
C MET A 370 -7.73 6.88 -8.87
N GLU A 371 -7.94 6.18 -7.75
CA GLU A 371 -7.88 4.72 -7.69
C GLU A 371 -9.03 4.05 -8.46
N GLU A 372 -10.22 4.67 -8.47
CA GLU A 372 -11.39 4.18 -9.22
C GLU A 372 -11.25 4.39 -10.73
N GLU A 373 -10.74 5.56 -11.16
CA GLU A 373 -10.64 5.95 -12.57
C GLU A 373 -9.47 5.30 -13.30
N LEU A 374 -8.28 5.31 -12.68
CA LEU A 374 -7.04 4.90 -13.32
C LEU A 374 -6.60 3.48 -12.88
N GLY A 375 -7.42 2.82 -12.06
CA GLY A 375 -6.92 1.77 -11.19
C GLY A 375 -5.91 2.35 -10.21
N GLU A 376 -5.06 1.52 -9.62
CA GLU A 376 -4.00 2.02 -8.74
C GLU A 376 -2.99 2.87 -9.53
N PHE A 377 -3.15 4.19 -9.49
CA PHE A 377 -2.27 5.11 -10.20
C PHE A 377 -0.95 5.29 -9.44
N SER A 378 0.07 4.58 -9.88
CA SER A 378 1.46 5.05 -9.81
C SER A 378 1.93 5.21 -11.27
N PRO A 379 2.41 6.40 -11.68
CA PRO A 379 3.00 6.62 -13.01
C PRO A 379 4.08 5.59 -13.37
N ILE A 380 4.65 4.93 -12.36
CA ILE A 380 5.71 3.94 -12.47
C ILE A 380 5.11 2.51 -12.50
N GLU A 381 3.98 2.24 -11.83
CA GLU A 381 3.31 0.92 -11.87
C GLU A 381 2.52 0.67 -13.15
N TYR A 382 2.00 1.70 -13.81
CA TYR A 382 1.30 1.52 -15.08
C TYR A 382 2.25 1.12 -16.22
N SER A 383 3.50 1.59 -16.21
CA SER A 383 4.55 1.09 -17.14
C SER A 383 4.94 -0.38 -16.89
N LEU A 384 4.39 -1.02 -15.85
CA LEU A 384 4.80 -2.34 -15.36
C LEU A 384 3.77 -3.46 -15.51
N ASN A 385 2.49 -3.16 -15.71
CA ASN A 385 1.46 -4.17 -15.89
C ASN A 385 1.40 -4.78 -17.31
N SER A 386 2.23 -4.32 -18.25
CA SER A 386 2.38 -4.97 -19.56
C SER A 386 3.10 -6.32 -19.51
N ASN A 387 3.62 -6.74 -18.36
CA ASN A 387 4.30 -8.03 -18.18
C ASN A 387 3.34 -9.24 -18.03
N ASP A 388 2.04 -9.01 -17.82
CA ASP A 388 1.03 -10.09 -17.86
C ASP A 388 0.56 -10.42 -19.29
N ILE A 389 1.06 -9.69 -20.29
CA ILE A 389 0.91 -10.05 -21.70
C ILE A 389 2.06 -10.99 -22.03
N ASN A 390 1.76 -12.29 -22.04
CA ASN A 390 2.53 -13.38 -22.67
C ASN A 390 4.01 -13.04 -22.97
N GLU A 391 4.90 -13.67 -22.20
CA GLU A 391 6.39 -13.72 -22.25
C GLU A 391 7.06 -13.99 -23.63
N ARG A 392 6.41 -13.68 -24.76
CA ARG A 392 6.84 -14.10 -26.10
C ARG A 392 7.01 -13.01 -27.15
N THR A 393 6.67 -11.74 -26.92
CA THR A 393 6.77 -10.73 -28.01
C THR A 393 6.97 -9.28 -27.56
N LEU A 394 7.95 -8.97 -26.71
CA LEU A 394 8.42 -7.58 -26.57
C LEU A 394 9.94 -7.54 -26.68
N ASP A 395 10.40 -6.94 -27.77
CA ASP A 395 11.79 -6.84 -28.18
C ASP A 395 12.69 -6.25 -27.08
N THR A 396 13.86 -6.86 -26.94
CA THR A 396 15.07 -6.39 -26.25
C THR A 396 15.53 -5.02 -26.77
N SER A 397 14.85 -3.95 -26.38
CA SER A 397 15.34 -2.56 -26.53
C SER A 397 16.08 -2.13 -25.27
N GLN A 398 17.15 -1.34 -25.43
CA GLN A 398 17.91 -0.79 -24.30
C GLN A 398 17.04 0.07 -23.37
N GLU A 399 16.04 0.75 -23.93
CA GLU A 399 15.10 1.59 -23.17
C GLU A 399 14.22 0.76 -22.22
N PHE A 400 13.73 -0.41 -22.67
CA PHE A 400 12.95 -1.31 -21.82
C PHE A 400 13.78 -1.85 -20.64
N GLU A 401 15.06 -2.18 -20.87
CA GLU A 401 15.96 -2.62 -19.81
C GLU A 401 16.17 -1.52 -18.76
N LEU A 402 16.30 -0.26 -19.16
CA LEU A 402 16.45 0.86 -18.24
C LEU A 402 15.19 1.11 -17.40
N ILE A 403 14.00 1.00 -18.00
CA ILE A 403 12.72 1.10 -17.27
C ILE A 403 12.59 -0.04 -16.25
N GLN A 404 13.00 -1.26 -16.61
CA GLN A 404 13.02 -2.39 -15.70
C GLN A 404 14.03 -2.17 -14.55
N GLN A 405 15.22 -1.63 -14.84
CA GLN A 405 16.20 -1.27 -13.82
C GLN A 405 15.68 -0.18 -12.87
N ALA A 406 15.01 0.85 -13.40
CA ALA A 406 14.38 1.91 -12.60
C ALA A 406 13.31 1.34 -11.66
N THR A 407 12.54 0.37 -12.14
CA THR A 407 11.54 -0.33 -11.33
C THR A 407 12.16 -1.19 -10.24
N SER A 408 13.16 -1.99 -10.58
CA SER A 408 13.93 -2.76 -9.61
C SER A 408 14.51 -1.84 -8.54
N ALA A 409 14.95 -0.64 -8.93
CA ALA A 409 15.52 0.34 -8.02
C ALA A 409 14.49 0.86 -7.02
N LEU A 410 13.28 1.23 -7.48
CA LEU A 410 12.20 1.69 -6.60
C LEU A 410 11.76 0.60 -5.62
N ARG A 411 11.63 -0.64 -6.09
CA ARG A 411 11.30 -1.78 -5.21
C ARG A 411 12.43 -2.11 -4.24
N SER A 412 13.67 -1.91 -4.64
CA SER A 412 14.84 -2.07 -3.76
C SER A 412 14.83 -1.05 -2.62
N ILE A 413 14.51 0.23 -2.89
CA ILE A 413 14.38 1.28 -1.86
C ILE A 413 13.38 0.84 -0.78
N ASP A 414 12.29 0.24 -1.22
CA ASP A 414 11.24 -0.26 -0.37
C ASP A 414 11.69 -1.42 0.51
N VAL A 415 12.36 -2.43 -0.06
CA VAL A 415 12.94 -3.54 0.71
C VAL A 415 13.97 -3.01 1.70
N LEU A 416 14.93 -2.21 1.25
CA LEU A 416 15.98 -1.60 2.08
C LEU A 416 15.40 -0.77 3.24
N GLY A 417 14.39 0.03 2.95
CA GLY A 417 13.64 0.80 3.94
C GLY A 417 13.02 -0.09 5.02
N GLN A 418 12.43 -1.22 4.63
CA GLN A 418 11.92 -2.22 5.58
C GLN A 418 13.04 -2.86 6.40
N ILE A 419 14.18 -3.22 5.79
CA ILE A 419 15.32 -3.75 6.55
C ILE A 419 15.73 -2.74 7.63
N ALA A 420 15.94 -1.47 7.26
CA ALA A 420 16.38 -0.44 8.19
C ALA A 420 15.39 -0.25 9.34
N LYS A 421 14.09 -0.14 9.03
CA LYS A 421 13.01 0.05 10.03
C LYS A 421 12.92 -1.10 11.00
N ASN A 422 13.07 -2.33 10.52
CA ASN A 422 12.79 -3.51 11.33
C ASN A 422 14.02 -4.06 12.06
N ARG A 423 15.21 -3.77 11.56
CA ARG A 423 16.48 -4.29 12.07
C ARG A 423 17.39 -3.22 12.68
N HIS A 424 16.84 -2.03 13.00
CA HIS A 424 17.58 -0.91 13.58
C HIS A 424 18.34 -1.24 14.88
N SER A 425 17.92 -2.27 15.63
CA SER A 425 18.59 -2.73 16.85
C SER A 425 19.61 -3.85 16.63
N SER A 426 19.66 -4.44 15.44
CA SER A 426 20.51 -5.59 15.11
C SER A 426 21.60 -5.28 14.07
N ILE A 427 21.43 -4.20 13.31
CA ILE A 427 22.41 -3.72 12.32
C ILE A 427 23.19 -2.58 12.96
N GLN A 428 24.51 -2.58 12.78
CA GLN A 428 25.38 -1.50 13.27
C GLN A 428 25.03 -0.17 12.61
N ILE A 429 25.27 0.95 13.30
CA ILE A 429 24.94 2.30 12.79
C ILE A 429 25.53 2.55 11.40
N GLN A 430 26.78 2.12 11.14
CA GLN A 430 27.40 2.25 9.81
C GLN A 430 26.65 1.47 8.73
N GLY A 431 26.17 0.26 9.04
CA GLY A 431 25.32 -0.52 8.14
C GLY A 431 23.97 0.16 7.89
N LEU A 432 23.36 0.75 8.92
CA LEU A 432 22.12 1.53 8.76
C LEU A 432 22.34 2.79 7.91
N GLN A 433 23.45 3.50 8.11
CA GLN A 433 23.84 4.64 7.28
C GLN A 433 23.98 4.21 5.82
N HIS A 434 24.65 3.09 5.56
CA HIS A 434 24.82 2.54 4.22
C HIS A 434 23.47 2.20 3.56
N ILE A 435 22.56 1.54 4.29
CA ILE A 435 21.21 1.24 3.79
C ILE A 435 20.45 2.53 3.41
N LEU A 436 20.50 3.54 4.28
CA LEU A 436 19.82 4.82 4.04
C LEU A 436 20.44 5.56 2.86
N SER A 437 21.77 5.69 2.79
CA SER A 437 22.44 6.37 1.67
C SER A 437 22.20 5.64 0.35
N SER A 438 22.30 4.31 0.33
CA SER A 438 21.99 3.52 -0.87
C SER A 438 20.55 3.74 -1.31
N SER A 439 19.59 3.78 -0.38
CA SER A 439 18.18 4.06 -0.71
C SER A 439 18.00 5.46 -1.29
N TYR A 440 18.69 6.46 -0.74
CA TYR A 440 18.60 7.85 -1.20
C TYR A 440 19.22 7.96 -2.60
N ASP A 441 20.43 7.45 -2.78
CA ASP A 441 21.16 7.52 -4.04
C ASP A 441 20.43 6.76 -5.15
N THR A 442 19.94 5.55 -4.87
CA THR A 442 19.15 4.77 -5.83
C THR A 442 17.90 5.53 -6.27
N GLY A 443 17.17 6.15 -5.34
CA GLY A 443 16.01 6.98 -5.71
C GLY A 443 16.39 8.23 -6.51
N LEU A 444 17.48 8.91 -6.15
CA LEU A 444 17.93 10.09 -6.88
C LEU A 444 18.52 9.77 -8.26
N LYS A 445 19.02 8.55 -8.49
CA LYS A 445 19.36 8.04 -9.83
C LYS A 445 18.11 7.81 -10.67
N VAL A 446 17.07 7.19 -10.10
CA VAL A 446 15.79 7.01 -10.80
C VAL A 446 15.18 8.35 -11.18
N LEU A 447 15.22 9.33 -10.26
CA LEU A 447 14.79 10.69 -10.56
C LEU A 447 15.58 11.28 -11.73
N ASN A 448 16.91 11.20 -11.70
CA ASN A 448 17.75 11.73 -12.77
C ASN A 448 17.45 11.07 -14.12
N PHE A 449 17.26 9.75 -14.12
CA PHE A 449 16.89 8.98 -15.32
C PHE A 449 15.59 9.51 -15.95
N TYR A 450 14.54 9.69 -15.16
CA TYR A 450 13.29 10.25 -15.68
C TYR A 450 13.45 11.71 -16.15
N LEU A 451 14.17 12.55 -15.40
CA LEU A 451 14.44 13.93 -15.81
C LEU A 451 15.20 13.99 -17.14
N SER A 452 16.20 13.12 -17.35
CA SER A 452 16.90 13.04 -18.64
C SER A 452 15.97 12.65 -19.79
N ILE A 453 15.06 11.68 -19.58
CA ILE A 453 14.07 11.32 -20.61
C ILE A 453 13.19 12.51 -20.96
N PHE A 454 12.64 13.21 -19.96
CA PHE A 454 11.77 14.37 -20.21
C PHE A 454 12.52 15.52 -20.86
N ASN A 455 13.79 15.73 -20.50
CA ASN A 455 14.61 16.78 -21.10
C ASN A 455 14.99 16.47 -22.55
N ASP A 456 15.26 15.20 -22.87
CA ASP A 456 15.56 14.76 -24.24
C ASP A 456 14.31 14.78 -25.15
N LYS A 457 13.11 14.72 -24.55
CA LYS A 457 11.81 14.67 -25.22
C LYS A 457 10.94 15.91 -24.98
N GLU A 458 11.55 17.02 -24.57
CA GLU A 458 10.83 18.24 -24.19
C GLU A 458 9.93 18.74 -25.33
N ASP A 459 10.46 18.85 -26.56
CA ASP A 459 9.72 19.35 -27.71
C ASP A 459 8.50 18.45 -28.04
N ASP A 460 8.68 17.14 -28.00
CA ASP A 460 7.61 16.15 -28.24
C ASP A 460 6.50 16.26 -27.16
N LEU A 461 6.90 16.47 -25.89
CA LEU A 461 5.98 16.64 -24.77
C LEU A 461 5.23 17.97 -24.83
N GLU A 462 5.91 19.06 -25.21
CA GLU A 462 5.30 20.39 -25.40
C GLU A 462 4.26 20.34 -26.51
N GLU A 463 4.56 19.72 -27.65
CA GLU A 463 3.60 19.57 -28.76
C GLU A 463 2.37 18.76 -28.35
N LEU A 464 2.57 17.61 -27.69
CA LEU A 464 1.47 16.76 -27.22
C LEU A 464 0.53 17.51 -26.27
N LEU A 465 1.09 18.14 -25.23
CA LEU A 465 0.29 18.85 -24.23
C LEU A 465 -0.37 20.11 -24.80
N LEU A 466 0.29 20.81 -25.74
CA LEU A 466 -0.31 21.94 -26.44
C LEU A 466 -1.57 21.53 -27.22
N ASN A 467 -1.53 20.40 -27.91
CA ASN A 467 -2.70 19.87 -28.62
C ASN A 467 -3.84 19.56 -27.66
N VAL A 468 -3.56 18.91 -26.52
CA VAL A 468 -4.57 18.62 -25.48
C VAL A 468 -5.19 19.91 -24.92
N VAL A 469 -4.37 20.94 -24.66
CA VAL A 469 -4.87 22.23 -24.16
C VAL A 469 -5.79 22.92 -25.17
N LEU A 470 -5.41 22.92 -26.45
CA LEU A 470 -6.18 23.53 -27.53
C LEU A 470 -7.50 22.78 -27.80
N GLU A 471 -7.50 21.44 -27.72
CA GLU A 471 -8.71 20.62 -27.91
C GLU A 471 -9.73 20.82 -26.79
N ASN A 472 -9.27 21.03 -25.55
CA ASN A 472 -10.14 21.16 -24.38
C ASN A 472 -10.56 22.61 -24.06
N ASN A 473 -10.06 23.62 -24.78
CA ASN A 473 -10.36 25.03 -24.53
C ASN A 473 -10.63 25.80 -25.84
N GLU A 474 -11.90 26.00 -26.19
CA GLU A 474 -12.29 26.68 -27.44
C GLU A 474 -11.91 28.18 -27.51
N ASP A 475 -11.73 28.84 -26.36
CA ASP A 475 -11.56 30.31 -26.26
C ASP A 475 -10.12 30.77 -25.92
N ILE A 476 -9.13 29.87 -25.87
CA ILE A 476 -7.75 30.21 -25.50
C ILE A 476 -6.93 30.67 -26.71
N THR A 477 -6.11 31.72 -26.57
CA THR A 477 -5.17 32.09 -27.64
C THR A 477 -3.98 31.14 -27.69
N GLU A 478 -3.35 30.98 -28.87
CA GLU A 478 -2.17 30.10 -29.01
C GLU A 478 -1.01 30.50 -28.06
N SER A 479 -0.86 31.80 -27.79
CA SER A 479 0.15 32.28 -26.84
C SER A 479 -0.16 31.92 -25.40
N GLU A 480 -1.43 31.97 -25.01
CA GLU A 480 -1.88 31.57 -23.67
C GLU A 480 -1.80 30.05 -23.50
N ALA A 481 -2.15 29.29 -24.54
CA ALA A 481 -2.03 27.84 -24.57
C ALA A 481 -0.56 27.41 -24.37
N LYS A 482 0.39 28.06 -25.06
CA LYS A 482 1.83 27.80 -24.90
C LYS A 482 2.34 28.09 -23.48
N GLU A 483 1.92 29.19 -22.86
CA GLU A 483 2.29 29.47 -21.46
C GLU A 483 1.68 28.43 -20.50
N LEU A 484 0.42 28.03 -20.72
CA LEU A 484 -0.24 27.00 -19.91
C LEU A 484 0.45 25.64 -20.06
N THR A 485 0.82 25.24 -21.28
CA THR A 485 1.57 24.01 -21.54
C THR A 485 2.90 24.00 -20.80
N LYS A 486 3.67 25.10 -20.85
CA LYS A 486 4.92 25.22 -20.09
C LYS A 486 4.70 25.14 -18.59
N GLU A 487 3.62 25.74 -18.08
CA GLU A 487 3.26 25.62 -16.67
C GLU A 487 2.90 24.17 -16.30
N MET A 488 2.17 23.44 -17.15
CA MET A 488 1.86 22.03 -16.96
C MET A 488 3.13 21.16 -16.91
N ILE A 489 4.08 21.36 -17.83
CA ILE A 489 5.37 20.63 -17.85
C ILE A 489 6.15 20.93 -16.56
N ASN A 490 6.33 22.20 -16.20
CA ASN A 490 7.05 22.59 -14.99
C ASN A 490 6.40 21.98 -13.73
N ASN A 491 5.06 21.99 -13.65
CA ASN A 491 4.32 21.42 -12.53
C ASN A 491 4.44 19.89 -12.48
N PHE A 492 4.46 19.23 -13.63
CA PHE A 492 4.65 17.80 -13.74
C PHE A 492 6.06 17.39 -13.28
N ILE A 493 7.10 18.07 -13.76
CA ILE A 493 8.49 17.85 -13.34
C ILE A 493 8.67 18.11 -11.85
N PHE A 494 8.09 19.20 -11.34
CA PHE A 494 8.05 19.47 -9.90
C PHE A 494 7.37 18.32 -9.15
N GLY A 495 6.23 17.83 -9.66
CA GLY A 495 5.49 16.71 -9.11
C GLY A 495 6.34 15.45 -8.99
N ILE A 496 7.13 15.12 -10.00
CA ILE A 496 8.06 13.98 -9.98
C ILE A 496 9.16 14.20 -8.93
N CYS A 497 9.79 15.37 -8.88
CA CYS A 497 10.80 15.68 -7.86
C CYS A 497 10.24 15.56 -6.44
N PHE A 498 9.05 16.10 -6.22
CA PHE A 498 8.36 16.03 -4.93
C PHE A 498 8.00 14.59 -4.58
N TYR A 499 7.41 13.84 -5.52
CA TYR A 499 7.06 12.43 -5.35
C TYR A 499 8.29 11.58 -4.99
N MET A 500 9.43 11.78 -5.65
CA MET A 500 10.65 11.02 -5.35
C MET A 500 11.18 11.31 -3.95
N ILE A 501 11.12 12.57 -3.47
CA ILE A 501 11.44 12.90 -2.09
C ILE A 501 10.47 12.18 -1.14
N GLN A 502 9.17 12.25 -1.42
CA GLN A 502 8.14 11.59 -0.60
C GLN A 502 8.34 10.08 -0.53
N LEU A 503 8.59 9.43 -1.67
CA LEU A 503 8.79 7.99 -1.76
C LEU A 503 9.99 7.54 -0.92
N ILE A 504 11.17 8.14 -1.15
CA ILE A 504 12.39 7.80 -0.41
C ILE A 504 12.17 8.00 1.09
N SER A 505 11.59 9.14 1.49
CA SER A 505 11.30 9.43 2.89
C SER A 505 10.27 8.47 3.49
N GLN A 506 9.21 8.13 2.78
CA GLN A 506 8.20 7.18 3.26
C GLN A 506 8.79 5.78 3.45
N SER A 507 9.66 5.33 2.54
CA SER A 507 10.31 4.02 2.65
C SER A 507 11.34 3.98 3.78
N THR A 508 12.03 5.08 4.10
CA THR A 508 13.16 5.09 5.04
C THR A 508 12.90 5.74 6.41
N ALA A 509 11.92 6.64 6.53
CA ALA A 509 11.67 7.40 7.75
C ALA A 509 11.18 6.50 8.90
N HIS A 510 11.81 6.66 10.07
CA HIS A 510 11.43 5.98 11.29
C HIS A 510 11.95 6.75 12.51
N SER A 511 11.20 6.71 13.62
CA SER A 511 11.60 7.39 14.87
C SER A 511 12.97 6.97 15.39
N LYS A 512 13.34 5.71 15.18
CA LYS A 512 14.66 5.17 15.58
C LYS A 512 15.79 5.43 14.57
N LEU A 513 15.46 5.88 13.36
CA LEU A 513 16.44 6.13 12.29
C LEU A 513 16.68 7.62 12.03
N ILE A 514 15.82 8.51 12.56
CA ILE A 514 15.84 9.93 12.21
C ILE A 514 17.16 10.62 12.57
N HIS A 515 17.78 10.23 13.69
CA HIS A 515 19.10 10.73 14.07
C HIS A 515 20.19 10.33 13.07
N ILE A 516 20.09 9.12 12.51
CA ILE A 516 21.02 8.62 11.49
C ILE A 516 20.85 9.43 10.20
N SER A 517 19.62 9.60 9.72
CA SER A 517 19.31 10.44 8.55
C SER A 517 19.80 11.88 8.73
N SER A 518 19.58 12.47 9.91
CA SER A 518 20.07 13.82 10.23
C SER A 518 21.60 13.89 10.30
N SER A 519 22.29 12.84 10.76
CA SER A 519 23.76 12.79 10.76
C SER A 519 24.35 12.75 9.35
N MET A 520 23.66 12.14 8.39
CA MET A 520 24.06 12.12 6.97
C MET A 520 23.93 13.49 6.31
N CYS A 521 23.19 14.41 6.94
CA CYS A 521 23.03 15.80 6.52
C CYS A 521 23.97 16.77 7.25
N ALA A 522 24.84 16.28 8.13
CA ALA A 522 25.84 17.12 8.79
C ALA A 522 26.96 17.49 7.80
N THR A 523 27.54 18.67 8.00
CA THR A 523 28.73 19.08 7.26
C THR A 523 29.92 18.22 7.67
N ASP A 524 30.60 17.60 6.69
CA ASP A 524 31.84 16.84 6.91
C ASP A 524 33.00 17.57 6.25
N GLY A 525 33.79 18.28 7.06
CA GLY A 525 34.85 19.18 6.59
C GLY A 525 34.30 20.28 5.67
N ASP A 526 34.83 20.36 4.45
CA ASP A 526 34.39 21.32 3.42
C ASP A 526 33.22 20.81 2.57
N LYS A 527 32.80 19.54 2.74
CA LYS A 527 31.74 18.94 1.94
C LYS A 527 30.37 19.30 2.53
N LYS A 528 29.64 20.14 1.81
CA LYS A 528 28.25 20.46 2.13
C LYS A 528 27.31 19.29 1.81
N PRO A 529 26.25 19.10 2.59
CA PRO A 529 25.24 18.08 2.29
C PRO A 529 24.52 18.40 0.96
N SER A 530 24.07 17.36 0.26
CA SER A 530 23.25 17.52 -0.94
C SER A 530 21.89 18.16 -0.60
N ALA A 531 21.41 19.05 -1.47
CA ALA A 531 20.09 19.66 -1.32
C ALA A 531 18.98 18.61 -1.28
N ALA A 532 19.09 17.57 -2.13
CA ALA A 532 18.16 16.45 -2.14
C ALA A 532 18.15 15.70 -0.79
N TYR A 533 19.33 15.41 -0.23
CA TYR A 533 19.44 14.76 1.09
C TYR A 533 18.80 15.60 2.20
N LEU A 534 19.00 16.92 2.18
CA LEU A 534 18.38 17.83 3.15
C LEU A 534 16.85 17.81 3.05
N LEU A 535 16.30 17.82 1.84
CA LEU A 535 14.85 17.74 1.61
C LEU A 535 14.26 16.39 2.04
N ILE A 536 14.95 15.28 1.74
CA ILE A 536 14.56 13.93 2.17
C ILE A 536 14.58 13.82 3.71
N ASN A 537 15.60 14.36 4.38
CA ASN A 537 15.65 14.37 5.85
C ASN A 537 14.56 15.28 6.45
N LEU A 538 14.30 16.46 5.86
CA LEU A 538 13.22 17.34 6.29
C LEU A 538 11.86 16.63 6.23
N TYR A 539 11.54 16.01 5.09
CA TYR A 539 10.28 15.28 4.94
C TYR A 539 10.21 14.08 5.90
N SER A 540 11.31 13.36 6.09
CA SER A 540 11.40 12.25 7.06
C SER A 540 11.13 12.71 8.51
N GLN A 541 11.61 13.90 8.89
CA GLN A 541 11.36 14.47 10.22
C GLN A 541 9.87 14.78 10.42
N LEU A 542 9.23 15.37 9.41
CA LEU A 542 7.79 15.70 9.43
C LEU A 542 6.89 14.46 9.38
N LEU A 543 7.34 13.36 8.76
CA LEU A 543 6.62 12.09 8.81
C LEU A 543 6.56 11.49 10.22
N VAL A 544 7.61 11.67 11.02
CA VAL A 544 7.76 11.00 12.32
C VAL A 544 7.25 11.88 13.48
N SER A 545 7.16 13.18 13.27
CA SER A 545 6.86 14.17 14.30
C SER A 545 5.93 15.26 13.75
N HIS A 546 4.90 15.60 14.53
CA HIS A 546 4.03 16.76 14.24
C HIS A 546 4.76 18.11 14.35
N LYS A 547 5.87 18.17 15.09
CA LYS A 547 6.61 19.42 15.32
C LYS A 547 7.39 19.85 14.09
N LEU A 548 7.32 21.15 13.78
CA LEU A 548 8.05 21.76 12.68
C LEU A 548 9.57 21.79 12.96
N PRO A 549 10.42 21.15 12.12
CA PRO A 549 11.87 21.13 12.31
C PRO A 549 12.51 22.43 11.80
N LYS A 550 12.26 23.54 12.51
CA LYS A 550 12.78 24.87 12.18
C LYS A 550 14.29 24.91 11.88
N PRO A 551 15.18 24.17 12.57
CA PRO A 551 16.61 24.16 12.25
C PRO A 551 16.90 23.66 10.81
N SER A 552 16.27 22.56 10.39
CA SER A 552 16.42 22.00 9.04
C SER A 552 15.90 22.96 7.97
N ILE A 553 14.74 23.57 8.20
CA ILE A 553 14.14 24.56 7.29
C ILE A 553 15.04 25.78 7.12
N LYS A 554 15.60 26.30 8.23
CA LYS A 554 16.54 27.43 8.21
C LYS A 554 17.81 27.10 7.43
N LEU A 555 18.35 25.90 7.60
CA LEU A 555 19.54 25.44 6.89
C LEU A 555 19.30 25.42 5.37
N ILE A 556 18.21 24.78 4.94
CA ILE A 556 17.88 24.67 3.50
C ILE A 556 17.67 26.05 2.88
N LYS A 557 16.86 26.94 3.49
CA LYS A 557 16.64 28.29 2.97
C LYS A 557 17.95 29.10 2.90
N LYS A 558 18.83 28.97 3.90
CA LYS A 558 20.11 29.69 3.94
C LYS A 558 21.08 29.22 2.85
N GLU A 559 21.18 27.91 2.61
CA GLU A 559 22.16 27.34 1.69
C GLU A 559 21.70 27.33 0.23
N HIS A 560 20.39 27.31 -0.01
CA HIS A 560 19.80 27.12 -1.34
C HIS A 560 18.80 28.20 -1.75
N SER A 561 18.89 29.42 -1.19
CA SER A 561 17.99 30.55 -1.50
C SER A 561 17.86 30.86 -2.99
N ASN A 562 18.92 30.61 -3.77
CA ASN A 562 18.99 30.92 -5.20
C ASN A 562 18.55 29.75 -6.09
N ASN A 563 18.18 28.60 -5.49
CA ASN A 563 17.72 27.43 -6.22
C ASN A 563 16.18 27.37 -6.18
N ILE A 564 15.55 27.68 -7.32
CA ILE A 564 14.09 27.80 -7.44
C ILE A 564 13.38 26.47 -7.16
N LEU A 565 13.91 25.36 -7.68
CA LEU A 565 13.35 24.02 -7.45
C LEU A 565 13.38 23.67 -5.97
N VAL A 566 14.55 23.80 -5.33
CA VAL A 566 14.73 23.47 -3.91
C VAL A 566 13.86 24.35 -3.01
N MET A 567 13.76 25.64 -3.32
CA MET A 567 12.88 26.55 -2.57
C MET A 567 11.40 26.22 -2.76
N SER A 568 10.97 25.82 -3.96
CA SER A 568 9.59 25.38 -4.22
C SER A 568 9.27 24.08 -3.47
N LEU A 569 10.21 23.12 -3.47
CA LEU A 569 10.07 21.85 -2.76
C LEU A 569 10.02 22.09 -1.25
N LEU A 570 10.94 22.90 -0.70
CA LEU A 570 10.94 23.29 0.72
C LEU A 570 9.58 23.87 1.14
N LYS A 571 9.08 24.85 0.39
CA LYS A 571 7.79 25.48 0.69
C LYS A 571 6.64 24.48 0.61
N SER A 572 6.64 23.58 -0.38
CA SER A 572 5.58 22.58 -0.55
C SER A 572 5.58 21.52 0.54
N ILE A 573 6.76 21.07 0.98
CA ILE A 573 6.90 20.12 2.10
C ILE A 573 6.30 20.74 3.38
N VAL A 574 6.66 22.00 3.67
CA VAL A 574 6.18 22.69 4.88
C VAL A 574 4.70 23.03 4.78
N ALA A 575 4.22 23.49 3.63
CA ALA A 575 2.80 23.78 3.42
C ALA A 575 1.93 22.52 3.52
N ASN A 576 2.35 21.41 2.91
CA ASN A 576 1.64 20.14 3.02
C ASN A 576 1.53 19.67 4.47
N HIS A 577 2.57 19.85 5.28
CA HIS A 577 2.51 19.56 6.71
C HIS A 577 1.53 20.48 7.44
N ALA A 578 1.57 21.78 7.15
CA ALA A 578 0.70 22.80 7.75
C ALA A 578 -0.78 22.59 7.40
N TYR A 579 -1.06 22.00 6.24
CA TYR A 579 -2.41 21.64 5.84
C TYR A 579 -2.97 20.46 6.64
N LEU A 580 -2.16 19.43 6.83
CA LEU A 580 -2.63 18.20 7.44
C LEU A 580 -2.62 18.22 8.98
N HIS A 581 -2.16 19.31 9.62
CA HIS A 581 -1.99 19.41 11.07
C HIS A 581 -2.47 20.76 11.65
N ASN A 582 -2.88 20.76 12.91
CA ASN A 582 -3.26 21.94 13.67
C ASN A 582 -2.03 22.72 14.15
N LEU A 583 -1.34 23.41 13.24
CA LEU A 583 -0.26 24.32 13.64
C LEU A 583 -0.79 25.49 14.50
N ASP A 584 -0.06 25.80 15.57
CA ASP A 584 -0.34 26.97 16.38
C ASP A 584 -0.11 28.28 15.59
N PHE A 585 -0.65 29.38 16.12
CA PHE A 585 -0.52 30.69 15.47
C PHE A 585 0.94 31.13 15.32
N GLN A 586 1.82 30.75 16.25
CA GLN A 586 3.24 31.13 16.22
C GLN A 586 3.97 30.44 15.08
N ASP A 587 3.70 29.16 14.84
CA ASP A 587 4.26 28.38 13.76
C ASP A 587 3.71 28.82 12.40
N LYS A 588 2.41 29.11 12.30
CA LYS A 588 1.81 29.68 11.06
C LYS A 588 2.44 31.02 10.71
N GLN A 589 2.55 31.94 11.68
CA GLN A 589 3.20 33.24 11.49
C GLN A 589 4.68 33.07 11.12
N TRP A 590 5.38 32.15 11.79
CA TRP A 590 6.78 31.86 11.47
C TRP A 590 6.95 31.33 10.04
N ILE A 591 6.08 30.45 9.57
CA ILE A 591 6.09 29.96 8.19
C ILE A 591 5.86 31.12 7.21
N GLN A 592 4.86 31.96 7.46
CA GLN A 592 4.55 33.10 6.61
C GLN A 592 5.73 34.07 6.49
N ASP A 593 6.30 34.48 7.63
CA ASP A 593 7.38 35.47 7.65
C ASP A 593 8.71 34.88 7.15
N PHE A 594 9.02 33.64 7.52
CA PHE A 594 10.31 33.04 7.20
C PHE A 594 10.35 32.39 5.83
N LEU A 595 9.26 31.80 5.32
CA LEU A 595 9.22 31.15 4.01
C LEU A 595 8.50 31.98 2.94
N GLU A 596 7.95 33.14 3.31
CA GLU A 596 7.19 34.01 2.40
C GLU A 596 6.08 33.23 1.70
N ILE A 597 5.35 32.42 2.47
CA ILE A 597 4.16 31.69 2.02
C ILE A 597 2.95 32.52 2.45
N PRO A 598 2.19 33.11 1.52
CA PRO A 598 1.02 33.92 1.88
C PRO A 598 -0.06 33.05 2.52
N VAL A 599 -0.72 33.57 3.55
CA VAL A 599 -1.99 33.04 4.05
C VAL A 599 -3.09 33.64 3.19
N ALA A 600 -3.89 32.80 2.55
CA ALA A 600 -4.96 33.24 1.67
C ALA A 600 -6.11 33.82 2.51
N ASN A 601 -6.04 35.12 2.85
CA ASN A 601 -7.21 35.85 3.31
C ASN A 601 -8.12 36.09 2.10
N GLN A 602 -9.29 35.44 2.04
CA GLN A 602 -10.39 35.74 1.12
C GLN A 602 -9.95 36.24 -0.28
N ILE A 603 -9.31 35.37 -1.06
CA ILE A 603 -9.28 35.55 -2.52
C ILE A 603 -10.07 34.39 -3.12
N LYS A 604 -11.38 34.59 -3.25
CA LYS A 604 -12.18 33.88 -4.24
C LYS A 604 -11.66 34.28 -5.61
N SER A 605 -10.73 33.52 -6.16
CA SER A 605 -10.42 33.41 -7.58
C SER A 605 -9.22 32.49 -7.74
N ASN A 606 -9.45 31.38 -8.43
CA ASN A 606 -8.51 30.37 -8.91
C ASN A 606 -8.02 29.37 -7.87
N THR A 607 -8.81 28.30 -7.75
CA THR A 607 -8.37 26.96 -7.35
C THR A 607 -7.17 26.51 -8.18
N HIS A 608 -5.96 26.77 -7.68
CA HIS A 608 -4.76 26.01 -8.02
C HIS A 608 -4.16 25.45 -6.72
N THR A 609 -4.95 24.62 -6.04
CA THR A 609 -4.43 23.61 -5.12
C THR A 609 -4.09 22.41 -5.99
N LEU A 610 -2.78 22.14 -6.22
CA LEU A 610 -2.26 20.94 -6.89
C LEU A 610 -3.19 20.45 -8.01
N LEU A 611 -3.14 21.15 -9.15
CA LEU A 611 -3.92 20.79 -10.33
C LEU A 611 -3.61 19.34 -10.76
N PRO A 612 -4.61 18.68 -11.36
CA PRO A 612 -4.62 17.27 -11.69
C PRO A 612 -3.56 16.94 -12.74
N MET A 613 -3.05 15.71 -12.67
CA MET A 613 -2.51 15.07 -13.87
C MET A 613 -3.61 15.12 -14.94
N PRO A 614 -3.32 15.53 -16.18
CA PRO A 614 -4.34 15.74 -17.20
C PRO A 614 -5.16 14.48 -17.46
N GLU A 615 -6.46 14.69 -17.71
CA GLU A 615 -7.38 13.72 -18.34
C GLU A 615 -6.86 13.25 -19.69
#